data_AF-A0A2G5IJQ3-F1
#
_entry.id   AF-A0A2G5IJQ3-F1
#
_cell.length_a   1.000
_cell.length_b   1.000
_cell.length_c   1.000
_cell.angle_alpha   90.00
_cell.angle_beta   90.00
_cell.angle_gamma   90.00
#
_symmetry.space_group_name_H-M   'P 1'
#
loop_
_entity.id
_entity.type
_entity.pdbx_description
1 polymer ?
#
loop_
_entity_poly.entity_id
_entity_poly.type
_entity_poly.pdbx_seq_one_letter_code
_entity_poly.pdbx_strand_id
1 'polypeptide(L)'
;MNRPLSSAERSIERRRNWLKEEADKARESRGEAGQMEFWLRLARSRIAKDVKAGRGDVYVGFAQICRLFITAMDKRAEGDGRIWSDLLQYAEQVLAKHPPRH
;
A
#
# COMPACT_ATOMS: atom_id res chain seq x y z
N MET A 1 -32.62 6.64 -0.38
CA MET A 1 -32.13 7.75 -1.22
C MET A 1 -30.66 7.98 -0.88
N ASN A 2 -29.75 7.77 -1.82
CA ASN A 2 -28.33 8.09 -1.60
C ASN A 2 -28.15 9.60 -1.78
N ARG A 3 -27.71 10.29 -0.73
CA ARG A 3 -27.34 11.70 -0.85
C ARG A 3 -26.22 11.84 -1.87
N PRO A 4 -26.23 12.87 -2.72
CA PRO A 4 -25.09 13.15 -3.58
C PRO A 4 -23.83 13.34 -2.73
N LEU A 5 -22.72 12.80 -3.22
CA LEU A 5 -21.42 12.92 -2.56
C LEU A 5 -21.02 14.40 -2.42
N SER A 6 -20.55 14.75 -1.24
CA SER A 6 -19.93 16.05 -0.99
C SER A 6 -18.70 16.24 -1.88
N SER A 7 -18.24 17.48 -2.03
CA SER A 7 -17.03 17.79 -2.80
C SER A 7 -15.80 17.00 -2.30
N ALA A 8 -15.66 16.89 -0.97
CA ALA A 8 -14.58 16.14 -0.34
C ALA A 8 -14.68 14.63 -0.66
N GLU A 9 -15.87 14.04 -0.56
CA GLU A 9 -16.09 12.62 -0.88
C GLU A 9 -15.80 12.33 -2.36
N ARG A 10 -16.21 13.22 -3.27
CA ARG A 10 -15.89 13.10 -4.71
C ARG A 10 -14.39 13.21 -4.98
N SER A 11 -13.67 14.07 -4.27
CA SER A 11 -12.21 14.21 -4.42
C SER A 11 -11.49 12.93 -3.98
N ILE A 12 -11.90 12.37 -2.82
CA ILE A 12 -11.36 11.11 -2.30
C ILE A 12 -11.63 9.95 -3.27
N GLU A 13 -12.84 9.86 -3.81
CA GLU A 13 -13.22 8.81 -4.77
C GLU A 13 -12.43 8.91 -6.07
N ARG A 14 -12.35 10.10 -6.68
CA ARG A 14 -11.53 10.30 -7.90
C ARG A 14 -10.08 9.91 -7.67
N ARG A 15 -9.51 10.28 -6.52
CA ARG A 15 -8.12 9.94 -6.19
C ARG A 15 -7.92 8.45 -6.01
N ARG A 16 -8.87 7.77 -5.36
CA ARG A 16 -8.86 6.31 -5.21
C ARG A 16 -8.89 5.62 -6.58
N ASN A 17 -9.77 6.07 -7.47
CA ASN A 17 -9.88 5.52 -8.83
C ASN A 17 -8.59 5.74 -9.61
N TRP A 18 -8.02 6.95 -9.56
CA TRP A 18 -6.73 7.25 -10.16
C TRP A 18 -5.60 6.35 -9.65
N LEU A 19 -5.52 6.13 -8.33
CA LEU A 19 -4.50 5.23 -7.75
C LEU A 19 -4.63 3.80 -8.25
N LYS A 20 -5.87 3.31 -8.38
CA LYS A 20 -6.15 1.97 -8.91
C LYS A 20 -5.75 1.89 -10.39
N GLU A 21 -6.18 2.85 -11.19
CA GLU A 21 -5.87 2.90 -12.63
C GLU A 21 -4.36 2.98 -12.90
N GLU A 22 -3.62 3.80 -12.16
CA GLU A 22 -2.16 3.90 -12.35
C GLU A 22 -1.43 2.61 -11.92
N ALA A 23 -1.90 1.97 -10.85
CA ALA A 23 -1.39 0.66 -10.44
C ALA A 23 -1.68 -0.42 -11.50
N ASP A 24 -2.89 -0.42 -12.08
CA ASP A 24 -3.31 -1.34 -13.13
C ASP A 24 -2.51 -1.11 -14.42
N LYS A 25 -2.33 0.14 -14.87
CA LYS A 25 -1.47 0.49 -16.01
C LYS A 25 -0.01 0.05 -15.80
N ALA A 26 0.51 0.25 -14.59
CA ALA A 26 1.86 -0.18 -14.28
C ALA A 26 2.00 -1.70 -14.34
N ARG A 27 0.96 -2.44 -13.91
CA ARG A 27 0.87 -3.89 -14.04
C ARG A 27 0.78 -4.34 -15.50
N GLU A 28 -0.07 -3.70 -16.30
CA GLU A 28 -0.22 -4.01 -17.72
C GLU A 28 1.09 -3.82 -18.50
N SER A 29 1.86 -2.79 -18.16
CA SER A 29 3.11 -2.49 -18.85
C SER A 29 4.29 -3.36 -18.40
N ARG A 30 4.38 -3.74 -17.12
CA ARG A 30 5.60 -4.32 -16.51
C ARG A 30 5.31 -5.54 -15.60
N GLY A 31 4.12 -6.10 -15.67
CA GLY A 31 3.67 -7.20 -14.81
C GLY A 31 3.53 -6.80 -13.34
N GLU A 32 3.43 -7.80 -12.46
CA GLU A 32 3.32 -7.61 -11.00
C GLU A 32 4.45 -6.74 -10.42
N ALA A 33 5.66 -6.84 -10.98
CA ALA A 33 6.79 -5.99 -10.63
C ALA A 33 6.49 -4.50 -10.87
N GLY A 34 5.82 -4.18 -11.98
CA GLY A 34 5.38 -2.82 -12.29
C GLY A 34 4.42 -2.25 -11.25
N GLN A 35 3.47 -3.07 -10.79
CA GLN A 35 2.51 -2.68 -9.76
C GLN A 35 3.22 -2.47 -8.40
N MET A 36 4.11 -3.38 -8.02
CA MET A 36 4.93 -3.27 -6.81
C MET A 36 5.75 -1.97 -6.81
N GLU A 37 6.45 -1.68 -7.90
CA GLU A 37 7.26 -0.46 -8.03
C GLU A 37 6.44 0.83 -7.91
N PHE A 38 5.24 0.84 -8.49
CA PHE A 38 4.32 1.97 -8.37
C PHE A 38 4.01 2.27 -6.89
N TRP A 39 3.62 1.25 -6.13
CA TRP A 39 3.31 1.41 -4.71
C TRP A 39 4.53 1.81 -3.87
N LEU A 40 5.71 1.24 -4.16
CA LEU A 40 6.96 1.63 -3.49
C LEU A 40 7.31 3.11 -3.73
N ARG A 41 7.15 3.59 -4.97
CA ARG A 41 7.42 5.00 -5.32
C ARG A 41 6.45 5.94 -4.60
N LEU A 42 5.17 5.55 -4.52
CA LEU A 42 4.16 6.31 -3.80
C LEU A 42 4.47 6.35 -2.29
N ALA A 43 4.80 5.21 -1.69
CA ALA A 43 5.18 5.12 -0.28
C ALA A 43 6.39 6.01 0.04
N ARG A 44 7.45 5.95 -0.78
CA ARG A 44 8.63 6.82 -0.63
C ARG A 44 8.26 8.30 -0.66
N SER A 45 7.39 8.69 -1.59
CA SER A 45 6.93 10.08 -1.71
C SER A 45 6.14 10.53 -0.48
N ARG A 46 5.35 9.64 0.13
CA ARG A 46 4.59 9.91 1.36
C ARG A 46 5.47 10.01 2.59
N ILE A 47 6.40 9.07 2.76
CA ILE A 47 7.41 9.11 3.81
C ILE A 47 8.15 10.47 3.79
N ALA A 48 8.58 10.93 2.62
CA ALA A 48 9.25 12.22 2.50
C ALA A 48 8.38 13.41 2.92
N LYS A 49 7.05 13.36 2.69
CA LYS A 49 6.11 14.39 3.15
C LYS A 49 5.92 14.35 4.67
N ASP A 50 5.79 13.16 5.25
CA ASP A 50 5.63 12.97 6.69
C ASP A 50 6.85 13.46 7.46
N VAL A 51 8.04 13.12 6.97
CA VAL A 51 9.31 13.59 7.54
C VAL A 51 9.41 15.11 7.50
N LYS A 52 9.05 15.75 6.38
CA LYS A 52 9.00 17.23 6.28
C LYS A 52 8.01 17.85 7.26
N ALA A 53 6.97 17.11 7.67
CA ALA A 53 5.99 17.55 8.64
C ALA A 53 6.33 17.12 10.09
N GLY A 54 7.56 16.69 10.35
CA GLY A 54 8.05 16.33 11.69
C GLY A 54 7.72 14.91 12.15
N ARG A 55 7.12 14.07 11.29
CA ARG A 55 6.77 12.66 11.60
C ARG A 55 7.86 11.70 11.12
N GLY A 56 9.04 11.79 11.76
CA GLY A 56 10.23 11.01 11.39
C GLY A 56 10.15 9.52 11.78
N ASP A 57 9.26 9.17 12.70
CA ASP A 57 9.01 7.80 13.16
C ASP A 57 8.59 6.85 12.02
N VAL A 58 8.06 7.40 10.93
CA VAL A 58 7.71 6.66 9.71
C VAL A 58 8.88 5.87 9.11
N TYR A 59 10.13 6.34 9.25
CA TYR A 59 11.29 5.59 8.78
C TYR A 59 11.51 4.29 9.55
N VAL A 60 11.35 4.34 10.88
CA VAL A 60 11.50 3.18 11.75
C VAL A 60 10.38 2.18 11.45
N GLY A 61 9.14 2.66 11.32
CA GLY A 61 8.00 1.81 10.96
C GLY A 61 8.18 1.14 9.59
N PHE A 62 8.60 1.89 8.56
CA PHE A 62 8.87 1.33 7.23
C PHE A 62 9.97 0.26 7.27
N ALA A 63 11.08 0.52 7.99
CA ALA A 63 12.16 -0.45 8.12
C ALA A 63 11.71 -1.75 8.81
N GLN A 64 10.86 -1.68 9.83
CA GLN A 64 10.29 -2.86 10.48
C GLN A 64 9.39 -3.66 9.54
N ILE A 65 8.55 -3.00 8.74
CA ILE A 65 7.69 -3.65 7.75
C ILE A 65 8.54 -4.39 6.69
N CYS A 66 9.60 -3.77 6.18
CA CYS A 66 10.51 -4.43 5.23
C CYS A 66 11.15 -5.68 5.84
N ARG A 67 11.64 -5.59 7.08
CA ARG A 67 12.24 -6.75 7.78
C ARG A 67 11.24 -7.87 8.01
N LEU A 68 10.00 -7.52 8.39
CA LEU A 68 8.92 -8.49 8.56
C LEU A 68 8.60 -9.21 7.24
N PHE A 69 8.51 -8.47 6.14
CA PHE A 69 8.26 -9.06 4.82
C PHE A 69 9.39 -10.02 4.39
N ILE A 70 10.65 -9.64 4.60
CA ILE A 70 11.81 -10.52 4.33
C ILE A 70 11.72 -11.78 5.18
N THR A 71 11.46 -11.65 6.48
CA THR A 71 11.31 -12.80 7.39
C THR A 71 10.20 -13.75 6.93
N ALA A 72 9.07 -13.21 6.44
CA ALA A 72 7.97 -14.01 5.93
C ALA A 72 8.34 -14.76 4.64
N MET A 73 9.14 -14.15 3.75
CA MET A 73 9.66 -14.83 2.57
C MET A 73 10.62 -15.96 2.93
N ASP A 74 11.54 -15.72 3.87
CA ASP A 74 12.51 -16.71 4.33
C ASP A 74 11.79 -17.91 4.95
N LYS A 75 10.83 -17.67 5.86
CA LYS A 75 10.05 -18.75 6.48
C LYS A 75 9.23 -19.54 5.46
N ARG A 76 8.65 -18.86 4.46
CA ARG A 76 7.96 -19.53 3.37
C ARG A 76 8.90 -20.43 2.56
N ALA A 77 10.11 -19.98 2.27
CA ALA A 77 11.12 -20.78 1.57
C ALA A 77 11.58 -21.99 2.40
N GLU A 78 11.59 -21.87 3.73
CA GLU A 78 11.85 -22.97 4.67
C GLU A 78 10.67 -23.95 4.81
N GLY A 79 9.53 -23.70 4.16
CA GLY A 79 8.33 -24.54 4.22
C GLY A 79 7.30 -24.13 5.27
N ASP A 80 7.56 -23.09 6.06
CA ASP A 80 6.59 -22.51 7.01
C ASP A 80 5.93 -21.24 6.43
N GLY A 81 4.83 -21.43 5.71
CA GLY A 81 4.10 -20.35 5.04
C GLY A 81 3.15 -19.55 5.94
N ARG A 82 3.07 -19.81 7.26
CA ARG A 82 2.03 -19.21 8.11
C ARG A 82 2.11 -17.69 8.17
N ILE A 83 3.31 -17.15 8.46
CA ILE A 83 3.53 -15.70 8.53
C ILE A 83 3.18 -15.02 7.20
N TRP A 84 3.55 -15.65 6.08
CA TRP A 84 3.22 -15.14 4.75
C TRP A 84 1.71 -15.03 4.53
N SER A 85 0.98 -16.11 4.83
CA SER A 85 -0.49 -16.14 4.70
C SER A 85 -1.17 -15.11 5.60
N ASP A 86 -0.74 -15.02 6.86
CA ASP A 86 -1.31 -14.08 7.83
C ASP A 86 -1.10 -12.63 7.40
N LEU A 87 0.08 -12.31 6.87
CA LEU A 87 0.38 -10.97 6.35
C LEU A 87 -0.49 -10.61 5.15
N LEU A 88 -0.65 -11.53 4.18
CA LEU A 88 -1.49 -11.28 3.01
C LEU A 88 -2.97 -11.13 3.39
N GLN A 89 -3.47 -11.99 4.30
CA GLN A 89 -4.83 -11.90 4.80
C GLN A 89 -5.07 -10.57 5.51
N TYR A 90 -4.16 -10.17 6.40
CA TYR A 90 -4.25 -8.89 7.09
C TYR A 90 -4.21 -7.71 6.12
N ALA A 91 -3.30 -7.74 5.15
CA ALA A 91 -3.19 -6.70 4.13
C ALA A 91 -4.48 -6.57 3.30
N GLU A 92 -5.04 -7.68 2.85
CA GLU A 92 -6.31 -7.71 2.10
C GLU A 92 -7.45 -7.08 2.91
N GLN A 93 -7.63 -7.52 4.16
CA GLN A 93 -8.68 -7.01 5.03
C GLN A 93 -8.54 -5.50 5.30
N VAL A 94 -7.32 -5.05 5.62
CA VAL A 94 -7.06 -3.64 5.89
C VAL A 94 -7.26 -2.80 4.65
N LEU A 95 -6.76 -3.21 3.48
CA LEU A 95 -6.87 -2.45 2.24
C LEU A 95 -8.31 -2.42 1.70
N ALA A 96 -9.10 -3.48 1.93
CA ALA A 96 -10.52 -3.49 1.59
C ALA A 96 -11.30 -2.44 2.41
N LYS A 97 -11.00 -2.33 3.71
CA LYS A 97 -11.69 -1.41 4.63
C LYS A 97 -11.14 0.03 4.58
N HIS A 98 -9.84 0.16 4.40
CA HIS A 98 -9.07 1.40 4.48
C HIS A 98 -8.14 1.56 3.27
N PRO A 99 -8.70 1.71 2.05
CA PRO A 99 -7.88 1.88 0.85
C PRO A 99 -6.98 3.12 1.01
N PRO A 100 -5.76 3.12 0.45
CA PRO A 100 -4.85 4.25 0.57
C PRO A 100 -5.52 5.57 0.16
N ARG A 101 -5.66 6.49 1.12
CA ARG A 101 -6.12 7.87 0.90
C ARG A 101 -4.93 8.82 0.98
N HIS A 102 -4.98 9.89 0.18
CA HIS A 102 -4.00 11.00 0.10
C HIS A 102 -2.70 10.71 -0.68
#